data_AF-A0A954IIC1-F1
#
_entry.id   AF-A0A954IIC1-F1
#
_cell.length_a   1.000
_cell.length_b   1.000
_cell.length_c   1.000
_cell.angle_alpha   90.00
_cell.angle_beta   90.00
_cell.angle_gamma   90.00
#
_symmetry.space_group_name_H-M   'P 1'
#
loop_
_entity.id
_entity.type
_entity.pdbx_description
1 polymer ?
#
loop_
_entity_poly.entity_id
_entity_poly.type
_entity_poly.pdbx_seq_one_letter_code
_entity_poly.pdbx_strand_id
1 'polypeptide(L)'
;KAIAGPDPDFGLAPDAPDADRRKRLAEWITSPNNPLFARVIVNRLWQYHFGRGIVATASDFGFNGSRPTHPELLDWLARSLQENGFRLKPIHRLIVTSATYRQSATLRADGMKTDSDNRFLWRRSPQRLTAEEIRDAALVFSDRIDRQTGGEGYRDVRHFQYKGSNFYESIEEASESLLRRTIYRFSPRGGRNPFLDTFDCPDPSVTTPQRPETTTPLQSLALMNNPLMFQMADSFAKHVERQHASDVGQQIQLACETAYARPAGAEETAAAQRFVQQFGLASFCRVLLNSNEFLYVR
;
A
#
# COMPACT_ATOMS: atom_id res chain seq x y z
N LYS A 1 -9.94 -22.33 25.15
CA LYS A 1 -10.81 -21.60 26.11
C LYS A 1 -11.18 -20.27 25.45
N ALA A 2 -12.46 -19.88 25.50
CA ALA A 2 -12.85 -18.53 25.05
C ALA A 2 -12.05 -17.51 25.87
N ILE A 3 -11.50 -16.50 25.20
CA ILE A 3 -10.74 -15.46 25.87
C ILE A 3 -11.76 -14.60 26.63
N ALA A 4 -11.63 -14.48 27.95
CA ALA A 4 -12.52 -13.67 28.76
C ALA A 4 -12.38 -12.19 28.37
N GLY A 5 -13.51 -11.56 28.05
CA GLY A 5 -13.58 -10.14 27.73
C GLY A 5 -14.08 -9.31 28.91
N PRO A 6 -14.10 -7.97 28.76
CA PRO A 6 -14.74 -7.09 29.73
C PRO A 6 -16.25 -7.36 29.80
N ASP A 7 -16.84 -7.02 30.96
CA ASP A 7 -18.29 -7.17 31.21
C ASP A 7 -19.10 -6.50 30.09
N PRO A 8 -20.03 -7.21 29.42
CA PRO A 8 -20.87 -6.62 28.37
C PRO A 8 -21.88 -5.60 28.88
N ASP A 9 -22.11 -5.47 30.18
CA ASP A 9 -22.97 -4.42 30.73
C ASP A 9 -22.26 -3.06 30.73
N PHE A 10 -22.80 -2.11 29.95
CA PHE A 10 -22.26 -0.75 29.87
C PHE A 10 -22.75 0.14 31.01
N GLY A 11 -23.66 -0.34 31.86
CA GLY A 11 -24.24 0.42 32.98
C GLY A 11 -25.05 1.63 32.50
N LEU A 12 -25.65 1.54 31.32
CA LEU A 12 -26.43 2.61 30.70
C LEU A 12 -27.92 2.29 30.72
N ALA A 13 -28.74 3.31 30.98
CA ALA A 13 -30.18 3.19 30.84
C ALA A 13 -30.58 2.95 29.36
N PRO A 14 -31.71 2.26 29.10
CA PRO A 14 -32.17 1.97 27.73
C PRO A 14 -32.42 3.21 26.85
N ASP A 15 -32.58 4.38 27.44
CA ASP A 15 -32.84 5.68 26.81
C ASP A 15 -31.64 6.64 26.86
N ALA A 16 -30.46 6.17 27.27
CA ALA A 16 -29.24 6.99 27.33
C ALA A 16 -28.93 7.65 25.97
N PRO A 17 -28.39 8.89 25.93
CA PRO A 17 -28.01 9.57 24.70
C PRO A 17 -27.02 8.77 23.84
N ASP A 18 -27.10 8.94 22.51
CA ASP A 18 -26.22 8.23 21.56
C ASP A 18 -24.73 8.52 21.80
N ALA A 19 -24.41 9.76 22.20
CA ALA A 19 -23.04 10.17 22.54
C ALA A 19 -22.47 9.32 23.70
N ASP A 20 -23.26 9.09 24.75
CA ASP A 20 -22.83 8.32 25.92
C ASP A 20 -22.70 6.83 25.58
N ARG A 21 -23.61 6.29 24.77
CA ARG A 21 -23.51 4.90 24.26
C ARG A 21 -22.24 4.68 23.47
N ARG A 22 -21.91 5.57 22.54
CA ARG A 22 -20.68 5.49 21.73
C ARG A 22 -19.44 5.61 22.60
N LYS A 23 -19.44 6.51 23.57
CA LYS A 23 -18.33 6.68 24.52
C LYS A 23 -18.10 5.42 25.33
N ARG A 24 -19.15 4.85 25.95
CA ARG A 24 -19.03 3.60 26.74
C ARG A 24 -18.59 2.41 25.89
N LEU A 25 -19.09 2.29 24.66
CA LEU A 25 -18.62 1.26 23.74
C LEU A 25 -17.13 1.42 23.43
N ALA A 26 -16.65 2.64 23.18
CA ALA A 26 -15.23 2.90 22.94
C ALA A 26 -14.37 2.55 24.17
N GLU A 27 -14.80 2.92 25.37
CA GLU A 27 -14.13 2.56 26.64
C GLU A 27 -14.11 1.04 26.86
N TRP A 28 -15.19 0.33 26.52
CA TRP A 28 -15.27 -1.13 26.60
C TRP A 28 -14.32 -1.80 25.61
N ILE A 29 -14.31 -1.36 24.34
CA ILE A 29 -13.42 -1.88 23.30
C ILE A 29 -11.95 -1.66 23.67
N THR A 30 -11.62 -0.48 24.18
CA THR A 30 -10.23 -0.08 24.50
C THR A 30 -9.81 -0.44 25.93
N SER A 31 -10.67 -1.11 26.69
CA SER A 31 -10.40 -1.51 28.07
C SER A 31 -9.10 -2.32 28.17
N PRO A 32 -8.27 -2.11 29.22
CA PRO A 32 -7.09 -2.93 29.46
C PRO A 32 -7.46 -4.40 29.71
N ASN A 33 -8.69 -4.66 30.15
CA ASN A 33 -9.24 -6.01 30.32
C ASN A 33 -9.72 -6.63 29.00
N ASN A 34 -9.66 -5.90 27.87
CA ASN A 34 -9.90 -6.46 26.54
C ASN A 34 -8.58 -6.99 25.94
N PRO A 35 -8.36 -8.32 25.92
CA PRO A 35 -7.13 -8.91 25.43
C PRO A 35 -7.01 -8.92 23.91
N LEU A 36 -8.09 -8.63 23.17
CA LEU A 36 -8.11 -8.72 21.71
C LEU A 36 -7.76 -7.41 21.04
N PHE A 37 -8.25 -6.28 21.55
CA PHE A 37 -8.12 -5.00 20.85
C PHE A 37 -6.67 -4.65 20.53
N ALA A 38 -5.79 -4.66 21.52
CA ALA A 38 -4.38 -4.35 21.32
C ALA A 38 -3.70 -5.38 20.39
N ARG A 39 -3.98 -6.68 20.58
CA ARG A 39 -3.42 -7.76 19.74
C ARG A 39 -3.82 -7.62 18.26
N VAL A 40 -5.08 -7.30 17.99
CA VAL A 40 -5.60 -7.09 16.63
C VAL A 40 -4.92 -5.88 16.00
N ILE A 41 -4.80 -4.76 16.71
CA ILE A 41 -4.14 -3.55 16.19
C ILE A 41 -2.68 -3.83 15.86
N VAL A 42 -1.89 -4.40 16.79
CA VAL A 42 -0.47 -4.65 16.52
C VAL A 42 -0.26 -5.70 15.43
N ASN A 43 -1.15 -6.68 15.30
CA ASN A 43 -1.10 -7.64 14.20
C ASN A 43 -1.37 -6.98 12.84
N ARG A 44 -2.28 -6.00 12.78
CA ARG A 44 -2.53 -5.21 11.55
C ARG A 44 -1.34 -4.33 11.21
N LEU A 45 -0.73 -3.68 12.21
CA LEU A 45 0.52 -2.91 12.00
C LEU A 45 1.62 -3.82 11.47
N TRP A 46 1.78 -5.00 12.08
CA TRP A 46 2.75 -6.00 11.64
C TRP A 46 2.47 -6.46 10.21
N GLN A 47 1.23 -6.82 9.91
CA GLN A 47 0.79 -7.23 8.58
C GLN A 47 1.07 -6.17 7.52
N TYR A 48 0.84 -4.89 7.82
CA TYR A 48 1.14 -3.81 6.88
C TYR A 48 2.63 -3.77 6.52
N HIS A 49 3.50 -3.94 7.52
CA HIS A 49 4.95 -3.93 7.31
C HIS A 49 5.50 -5.20 6.68
N PHE A 50 4.94 -6.38 6.96
CA PHE A 50 5.49 -7.68 6.54
C PHE A 50 4.63 -8.43 5.50
N GLY A 51 3.49 -7.86 5.10
CA GLY A 51 2.51 -8.46 4.18
C GLY A 51 1.60 -9.48 4.85
N ARG A 52 2.08 -10.14 5.91
CA ARG A 52 1.36 -11.14 6.69
C ARG A 52 1.44 -10.84 8.18
N GLY A 53 0.30 -10.92 8.87
CA GLY A 53 0.26 -10.78 10.33
C GLY A 53 0.94 -11.95 11.05
N ILE A 54 1.32 -11.72 12.31
CA ILE A 54 1.74 -12.80 13.23
C ILE A 54 0.63 -13.85 13.35
N VAL A 55 -0.61 -13.38 13.43
CA VAL A 55 -1.83 -14.14 13.17
C VAL A 55 -2.23 -13.87 11.72
N ALA A 56 -2.26 -14.91 10.89
CA ALA A 56 -2.56 -14.78 9.45
C ALA A 56 -4.00 -14.29 9.20
N THR A 57 -4.94 -14.69 10.05
CA THR A 57 -6.34 -14.27 10.01
C THR A 57 -6.53 -12.89 10.68
N ALA A 58 -6.33 -11.82 9.92
CA ALA A 58 -6.31 -10.44 10.44
C ALA A 58 -7.58 -10.01 11.22
N SER A 59 -8.74 -10.57 10.91
CA SER A 59 -10.02 -10.27 11.58
C SER A 59 -10.54 -11.38 12.49
N ASP A 60 -9.86 -12.53 12.57
CA ASP A 60 -10.30 -13.66 13.38
C ASP A 60 -9.18 -14.14 14.30
N PHE A 61 -9.29 -13.79 15.57
CA PHE A 61 -8.41 -14.19 16.66
C PHE A 61 -9.08 -15.23 17.58
N GLY A 62 -10.27 -15.69 17.20
CA GLY A 62 -11.05 -16.68 17.93
C GLY A 62 -10.63 -18.11 17.59
N PHE A 63 -11.53 -19.05 17.87
CA PHE A 63 -11.29 -20.48 17.63
C PHE A 63 -11.08 -20.83 16.15
N ASN A 64 -11.74 -20.10 15.25
CA ASN A 64 -11.63 -20.27 13.81
C ASN A 64 -10.43 -19.50 13.21
N GLY A 65 -9.77 -18.69 14.03
CA GLY A 65 -8.57 -17.97 13.67
C GLY A 65 -7.33 -18.86 13.61
N SER A 66 -6.37 -18.44 12.79
CA SER A 66 -5.03 -19.04 12.79
C SER A 66 -4.31 -18.80 14.12
N ARG A 67 -3.45 -19.73 14.53
CA ARG A 67 -2.58 -19.53 15.69
C ARG A 67 -1.46 -18.53 15.36
N PRO A 68 -1.06 -17.67 16.32
CA PRO A 68 0.08 -16.78 16.13
C PRO A 68 1.36 -17.58 15.90
N THR A 69 2.18 -17.15 14.94
CA THR A 69 3.52 -17.74 14.73
C THR A 69 4.47 -17.43 15.90
N HIS A 70 4.35 -16.22 16.47
CA HIS A 70 5.17 -15.72 17.57
C HIS A 70 4.26 -15.15 18.68
N PRO A 71 3.65 -16.00 19.54
CA PRO A 71 2.68 -15.57 20.54
C PRO A 71 3.26 -14.57 21.55
N GLU A 72 4.49 -14.81 22.03
CA GLU A 72 5.14 -13.93 23.01
C GLU A 72 5.44 -12.54 22.42
N LEU A 73 5.86 -12.49 21.15
CA LEU A 73 6.07 -11.23 20.43
C LEU A 73 4.76 -10.46 20.27
N LEU A 74 3.67 -11.15 19.91
CA LEU A 74 2.35 -10.55 19.79
C LEU A 74 1.89 -9.93 21.12
N ASP A 75 2.05 -10.67 22.21
CA ASP A 75 1.68 -10.22 23.55
C ASP A 75 2.53 -9.05 24.03
N TRP A 76 3.83 -9.09 23.75
CA TRP A 76 4.74 -8.00 24.09
C TRP A 76 4.45 -6.72 23.30
N LEU A 77 4.17 -6.83 21.99
CA LEU A 77 3.75 -5.67 21.18
C LEU A 77 2.41 -5.10 21.65
N ALA A 78 1.44 -5.97 21.96
CA ALA A 78 0.12 -5.55 22.44
C ALA A 78 0.24 -4.80 23.77
N ARG A 79 1.05 -5.30 24.71
CA ARG A 79 1.33 -4.61 25.97
C ARG A 79 2.04 -3.28 25.74
N SER A 80 3.05 -3.26 24.85
CA SER A 80 3.77 -2.03 24.50
C SER A 80 2.83 -0.95 23.94
N LEU A 81 1.83 -1.34 23.14
CA LEU A 81 0.82 -0.42 22.61
C LEU A 81 -0.04 0.18 23.74
N GLN A 82 -0.47 -0.65 24.69
CA GLN A 82 -1.24 -0.20 25.86
C GLN A 82 -0.42 0.75 26.75
N GLU A 83 0.83 0.39 27.07
CA GLU A 83 1.74 1.20 27.88
C GLU A 83 2.05 2.57 27.23
N ASN A 84 2.01 2.65 25.89
CA ASN A 84 2.17 3.89 25.14
C ASN A 84 0.85 4.65 24.89
N GLY A 85 -0.23 4.31 25.61
CA GLY A 85 -1.53 4.99 25.49
C GLY A 85 -2.15 4.84 24.10
N PHE A 86 -2.00 3.67 23.47
CA PHE A 86 -2.50 3.36 22.13
C PHE A 86 -1.94 4.22 20.99
N ARG A 87 -0.82 4.92 21.22
CA ARG A 87 -0.11 5.65 20.16
C ARG A 87 0.53 4.67 19.19
N LEU A 88 0.18 4.76 17.91
CA LEU A 88 0.70 3.84 16.89
C LEU A 88 2.17 4.14 16.52
N LYS A 89 2.56 5.42 16.46
CA LYS A 89 3.88 5.85 15.98
C LYS A 89 5.07 5.20 16.71
N PRO A 90 5.07 5.07 18.06
CA PRO A 90 6.10 4.31 18.77
C PRO A 90 6.21 2.84 18.31
N ILE A 91 5.07 2.16 18.08
CA ILE A 91 5.06 0.76 17.63
C ILE A 91 5.56 0.63 16.19
N HIS A 92 5.17 1.55 15.29
CA HIS A 92 5.76 1.62 13.95
C HIS A 92 7.28 1.75 14.03
N ARG A 93 7.79 2.69 14.84
CA ARG A 93 9.23 2.89 15.02
C ARG A 93 9.91 1.61 15.48
N LEU A 94 9.32 0.93 16.46
CA LEU A 94 9.86 -0.31 17.00
C LEU A 94 9.96 -1.43 15.95
N ILE A 95 8.92 -1.58 15.13
CA ILE A 95 8.91 -2.55 14.02
C ILE A 95 9.98 -2.21 12.98
N VAL A 96 9.98 -0.98 12.45
CA VAL A 96 10.89 -0.60 11.35
C VAL A 96 12.35 -0.49 11.77
N THR A 97 12.61 -0.36 13.07
CA THR A 97 13.97 -0.36 13.64
C THR A 97 14.40 -1.72 14.21
N SER A 98 13.59 -2.76 14.05
CA SER A 98 13.95 -4.13 14.44
C SER A 98 15.00 -4.73 13.51
N ALA A 99 15.77 -5.70 14.01
CA ALA A 99 16.67 -6.50 13.18
C ALA A 99 15.90 -7.28 12.10
N THR A 100 14.71 -7.78 12.42
CA THR A 100 13.83 -8.53 11.52
C THR A 100 13.37 -7.69 10.32
N TYR A 101 12.98 -6.43 10.53
CA TYR A 101 12.56 -5.55 9.42
C TYR A 101 13.72 -5.19 8.49
N ARG A 102 14.93 -5.06 9.02
CA ARG A 102 16.16 -4.72 8.27
C ARG A 102 16.87 -5.92 7.65
N GLN A 103 16.29 -7.12 7.69
CA GLN A 103 16.89 -8.28 7.05
C GLN A 103 16.95 -8.10 5.52
N SER A 104 17.90 -8.77 4.88
CA SER A 104 17.96 -8.83 3.41
C SER A 104 16.81 -9.67 2.85
N ALA A 105 16.38 -9.35 1.62
CA ALA A 105 15.46 -10.17 0.84
C ALA A 105 16.14 -11.38 0.14
N THR A 106 17.47 -11.51 0.27
CA THR A 106 18.26 -12.60 -0.33
C THR A 106 17.73 -13.97 0.11
N LEU A 107 17.51 -14.84 -0.88
CA LEU A 107 17.13 -16.23 -0.65
C LEU A 107 18.27 -17.01 0.01
N ARG A 108 17.96 -17.73 1.10
CA ARG A 108 18.88 -18.66 1.75
C ARG A 108 18.32 -20.08 1.65
N ALA A 109 19.16 -21.02 1.22
CA ALA A 109 18.73 -22.39 0.92
C ALA A 109 18.23 -23.14 2.17
N ASP A 110 18.84 -22.90 3.33
CA ASP A 110 18.44 -23.45 4.63
C ASP A 110 17.05 -22.95 5.07
N GLY A 111 16.81 -21.63 4.92
CA GLY A 111 15.53 -21.00 5.19
C GLY A 111 14.43 -21.54 4.28
N MET A 112 14.68 -21.60 2.96
CA MET A 112 13.73 -22.14 1.98
C MET A 112 13.38 -23.61 2.23
N LYS A 113 14.34 -24.43 2.68
CA LYS A 113 14.10 -25.84 2.99
C LYS A 113 13.25 -26.03 4.25
N THR A 114 13.37 -25.12 5.22
CA THR A 114 12.69 -25.22 6.52
C THR A 114 11.31 -24.55 6.50
N ASP A 115 11.21 -23.40 5.86
CA ASP A 115 10.03 -22.53 5.88
C ASP A 115 9.97 -21.71 4.58
N SER A 116 9.49 -22.34 3.51
CA SER A 116 9.32 -21.70 2.20
C SER A 116 8.41 -20.46 2.25
N ASP A 117 7.44 -20.46 3.17
CA ASP A 117 6.43 -19.41 3.35
C ASP A 117 6.95 -18.20 4.13
N ASN A 118 8.20 -18.26 4.63
CA ASN A 118 8.82 -17.22 5.44
C ASN A 118 7.99 -16.83 6.69
N ARG A 119 7.28 -17.79 7.29
CA ARG A 119 6.49 -17.63 8.52
C ARG A 119 7.35 -17.26 9.73
N PHE A 120 8.60 -17.72 9.76
CA PHE A 120 9.59 -17.45 10.79
C PHE A 120 10.48 -16.25 10.48
N LEU A 121 10.18 -15.50 9.39
CA LEU A 121 10.78 -14.20 9.10
C LEU A 121 12.31 -14.28 9.05
N TRP A 122 12.81 -15.22 8.26
CA TRP A 122 14.23 -15.45 8.06
C TRP A 122 14.82 -14.61 6.91
N ARG A 123 13.96 -13.88 6.18
CA ARG A 123 14.29 -12.85 5.20
C ARG A 123 13.21 -11.76 5.15
N ARG A 124 13.53 -10.66 4.46
CA ARG A 124 12.53 -9.70 3.98
C ARG A 124 11.77 -10.29 2.79
N SER A 125 10.44 -10.33 2.87
CA SER A 125 9.60 -10.68 1.73
C SER A 125 9.40 -9.44 0.85
N PRO A 126 9.68 -9.51 -0.47
CA PRO A 126 9.30 -8.45 -1.38
C PRO A 126 7.80 -8.20 -1.30
N GLN A 127 7.40 -6.94 -1.26
CA GLN A 127 6.00 -6.53 -1.26
C GLN A 127 5.74 -5.66 -2.46
N ARG A 128 4.69 -5.96 -3.23
CA ARG A 128 4.27 -5.05 -4.29
C ARG A 128 3.59 -3.82 -3.70
N LEU A 129 3.80 -2.69 -4.33
CA LEU A 129 3.03 -1.48 -4.09
C LEU A 129 1.54 -1.75 -4.33
N THR A 130 0.69 -1.18 -3.49
CA THR A 130 -0.77 -1.21 -3.66
C THR A 130 -1.19 -0.34 -4.85
N ALA A 131 -2.42 -0.53 -5.34
CA ALA A 131 -2.96 0.23 -6.47
C ALA A 131 -2.76 1.76 -6.36
N GLU A 132 -3.06 2.31 -5.19
CA GLU A 132 -2.91 3.74 -4.90
C GLU A 132 -1.44 4.16 -4.85
N GLU A 133 -0.59 3.32 -4.29
CA GLU A 133 0.86 3.55 -4.22
C GLU A 133 1.50 3.49 -5.61
N ILE A 134 1.09 2.57 -6.49
CA ILE A 134 1.59 2.50 -7.88
C ILE A 134 1.22 3.78 -8.62
N ARG A 135 -0.04 4.23 -8.48
CA ARG A 135 -0.50 5.48 -9.07
C ARG A 135 0.30 6.67 -8.56
N ASP A 136 0.40 6.82 -7.24
CA ASP A 136 1.12 7.93 -6.62
C ASP A 136 2.63 7.86 -6.92
N ALA A 137 3.22 6.68 -7.03
CA ALA A 137 4.62 6.49 -7.41
C ALA A 137 4.88 7.01 -8.83
N ALA A 138 3.97 6.77 -9.79
CA ALA A 138 4.11 7.33 -11.14
C ALA A 138 4.02 8.88 -11.15
N LEU A 139 3.17 9.46 -10.30
CA LEU A 139 3.09 10.91 -10.12
C LEU A 139 4.35 11.50 -9.46
N VAL A 140 4.92 10.79 -8.48
CA VAL A 140 6.20 11.17 -7.84
C VAL A 140 7.35 11.06 -8.84
N PHE A 141 7.43 9.95 -9.57
CA PHE A 141 8.47 9.68 -10.56
C PHE A 141 8.56 10.78 -11.61
N SER A 142 7.41 11.30 -12.05
CA SER A 142 7.34 12.37 -13.06
C SER A 142 7.41 13.80 -12.50
N ASP A 143 7.57 13.97 -11.18
CA ASP A 143 7.53 15.26 -10.48
C ASP A 143 6.23 16.06 -10.75
N ARG A 144 5.11 15.35 -10.92
CA ARG A 144 3.78 15.96 -11.18
C ARG A 144 2.85 15.90 -9.98
N ILE A 145 3.23 15.20 -8.92
CA ILE A 145 2.36 14.97 -7.77
C ILE A 145 2.03 16.26 -7.00
N ASP A 146 0.74 16.53 -6.81
CA ASP A 146 0.30 17.55 -5.86
C ASP A 146 0.38 16.99 -4.43
N ARG A 147 1.28 17.59 -3.63
CA ARG A 147 1.58 17.22 -2.24
C ARG A 147 0.78 18.01 -1.21
N GLN A 148 -0.18 18.85 -1.62
CA GLN A 148 -1.00 19.63 -0.70
C GLN A 148 -1.65 18.72 0.35
N THR A 149 -1.51 19.11 1.62
CA THR A 149 -2.10 18.38 2.75
C THR A 149 -3.40 19.05 3.20
N GLY A 150 -4.44 18.23 3.41
CA GLY A 150 -5.77 18.72 3.76
C GLY A 150 -6.48 19.41 2.60
N GLY A 151 -7.65 20.02 2.84
CA GLY A 151 -8.47 20.63 1.80
C GLY A 151 -9.37 19.65 1.04
N GLU A 152 -10.07 20.15 0.03
CA GLU A 152 -11.03 19.37 -0.75
C GLU A 152 -10.35 18.26 -1.54
N GLY A 153 -10.99 17.08 -1.63
CA GLY A 153 -10.52 15.99 -2.47
C GLY A 153 -10.73 16.24 -3.96
N TYR A 154 -10.43 15.23 -4.78
CA TYR A 154 -10.73 15.28 -6.22
C TYR A 154 -11.69 14.15 -6.62
N ARG A 155 -12.38 14.33 -7.73
CA ARG A 155 -13.28 13.33 -8.32
C ARG A 155 -12.75 12.90 -9.66
N ASP A 156 -12.55 11.61 -9.81
CA ASP A 156 -12.19 10.96 -11.07
C ASP A 156 -13.37 10.19 -11.67
N VAL A 157 -14.60 10.52 -11.25
CA VAL A 157 -15.83 9.90 -11.74
C VAL A 157 -16.91 10.93 -12.03
N ARG A 158 -17.65 10.71 -13.12
CA ARG A 158 -18.93 11.37 -13.39
C ARG A 158 -20.03 10.61 -12.70
N HIS A 159 -20.84 11.32 -11.93
CA HIS A 159 -22.02 10.77 -11.26
C HIS A 159 -23.27 11.13 -12.05
N PHE A 160 -24.12 10.14 -12.28
CA PHE A 160 -25.47 10.36 -12.79
C PHE A 160 -26.45 9.41 -12.14
N GLN A 161 -27.73 9.77 -12.22
CA GLN A 161 -28.82 8.96 -11.71
C GLN A 161 -29.64 8.42 -12.86
N TYR A 162 -29.91 7.12 -12.83
CA TYR A 162 -30.78 6.49 -13.80
C TYR A 162 -31.73 5.52 -13.08
N LYS A 163 -33.04 5.71 -13.26
CA LYS A 163 -34.10 4.90 -12.62
C LYS A 163 -33.92 4.75 -11.10
N GLY A 164 -33.56 5.83 -10.41
CA GLY A 164 -33.39 5.84 -8.95
C GLY A 164 -32.09 5.18 -8.44
N SER A 165 -31.22 4.71 -9.34
CA SER A 165 -29.91 4.17 -8.99
C SER A 165 -28.80 5.17 -9.32
N ASN A 166 -27.75 5.19 -8.48
CA ASN A 166 -26.56 6.02 -8.70
C ASN A 166 -25.54 5.25 -9.53
N PHE A 167 -25.04 5.88 -10.60
CA PHE A 167 -23.99 5.34 -11.46
C PHE A 167 -22.77 6.25 -11.43
N TYR A 168 -21.60 5.64 -11.52
CA TYR A 168 -20.31 6.31 -11.51
C TYR A 168 -19.48 5.82 -12.69
N GLU A 169 -19.17 6.72 -13.61
CA GLU A 169 -18.29 6.45 -14.76
C GLU A 169 -16.94 7.11 -14.54
N SER A 170 -15.86 6.39 -14.84
CA SER A 170 -14.50 6.96 -14.72
C SER A 170 -14.28 8.11 -15.71
N ILE A 171 -13.61 9.16 -15.24
CA ILE A 171 -13.12 10.26 -16.07
C ILE A 171 -11.72 9.91 -16.53
N GLU A 172 -11.52 9.84 -17.85
CA GLU A 172 -10.21 9.58 -18.46
C GLU A 172 -9.46 10.86 -18.84
N GLU A 173 -10.15 11.99 -18.86
CA GLU A 173 -9.57 13.28 -19.23
C GLU A 173 -8.57 13.77 -18.17
N ALA A 174 -7.38 14.12 -18.64
CA ALA A 174 -6.34 14.68 -17.78
C ALA A 174 -6.80 16.03 -17.21
N SER A 175 -6.79 16.16 -15.90
CA SER A 175 -6.95 17.45 -15.21
C SER A 175 -5.91 17.58 -14.10
N GLU A 176 -5.57 18.82 -13.74
CA GLU A 176 -4.60 19.07 -12.66
C GLU A 176 -5.07 18.46 -11.33
N SER A 177 -6.38 18.42 -11.09
CA SER A 177 -6.96 17.78 -9.89
C SER A 177 -6.63 16.28 -9.81
N LEU A 178 -6.45 15.60 -10.94
CA LEU A 178 -6.06 14.19 -10.99
C LEU A 178 -4.57 13.99 -10.64
N LEU A 179 -3.75 15.03 -10.54
CA LEU A 179 -2.35 14.88 -10.12
C LEU A 179 -2.18 14.83 -8.60
N ARG A 180 -3.29 14.94 -7.86
CA ARG A 180 -3.28 14.87 -6.41
C ARG A 180 -3.16 13.44 -5.90
N ARG A 181 -2.53 13.31 -4.72
CA ARG A 181 -2.35 12.03 -4.00
C ARG A 181 -3.67 11.27 -3.90
N THR A 182 -3.61 9.97 -4.16
CA THR A 182 -4.79 9.09 -4.24
C THR A 182 -5.56 9.02 -2.91
N ILE A 183 -4.94 9.33 -1.77
CA ILE A 183 -5.63 9.42 -0.47
C ILE A 183 -6.74 10.50 -0.44
N TYR A 184 -6.67 11.51 -1.31
CA TYR A 184 -7.68 12.57 -1.44
C TYR A 184 -8.75 12.26 -2.51
N ARG A 185 -8.67 11.08 -3.13
CA ARG A 185 -9.64 10.64 -4.14
C ARG A 185 -11.02 10.41 -3.51
N PHE A 186 -12.05 10.90 -4.17
CA PHE A 186 -13.43 10.51 -3.86
C PHE A 186 -13.66 9.04 -4.21
N SER A 187 -14.04 8.22 -3.21
CA SER A 187 -14.32 6.78 -3.39
C SER A 187 -15.79 6.49 -3.11
N PRO A 188 -16.67 6.56 -4.13
CA PRO A 188 -18.08 6.24 -3.97
C PRO A 188 -18.32 4.73 -3.88
N ARG A 189 -19.26 4.33 -3.03
CA ARG A 189 -19.75 2.94 -3.02
C ARG A 189 -20.39 2.60 -4.37
N GLY A 190 -19.96 1.52 -4.99
CA GLY A 190 -20.37 1.12 -6.33
C GLY A 190 -19.62 1.79 -7.49
N GLY A 191 -18.73 2.75 -7.22
CA GLY A 191 -17.84 3.30 -8.24
C GLY A 191 -16.51 2.55 -8.28
N ARG A 192 -16.11 2.14 -9.48
CA ARG A 192 -14.88 1.41 -9.75
C ARG A 192 -13.94 2.25 -10.59
N ASN A 193 -12.64 2.14 -10.34
CA ASN A 193 -11.62 2.78 -11.17
C ASN A 193 -10.87 1.64 -11.89
N PRO A 194 -10.97 1.53 -13.22
CA PRO A 194 -10.39 0.42 -13.97
C PRO A 194 -8.89 0.22 -13.73
N PHE A 195 -8.14 1.32 -13.56
CA PHE A 195 -6.73 1.24 -13.25
C PHE A 195 -6.50 0.68 -11.84
N LEU A 196 -7.13 1.26 -10.81
CA LEU A 196 -6.94 0.81 -9.43
C LEU A 196 -7.43 -0.64 -9.22
N ASP A 197 -8.56 -0.99 -9.79
CA ASP A 197 -9.15 -2.33 -9.69
C ASP A 197 -8.24 -3.40 -10.31
N THR A 198 -7.54 -3.06 -11.41
CA THR A 198 -6.56 -3.97 -12.04
C THR A 198 -5.43 -4.33 -11.06
N PHE A 199 -5.06 -3.43 -10.14
CA PHE A 199 -4.06 -3.65 -9.09
C PHE A 199 -4.67 -4.03 -7.74
N ASP A 200 -5.79 -4.76 -7.76
CA ASP A 200 -6.39 -5.35 -6.57
C ASP A 200 -6.85 -4.31 -5.52
N CYS A 201 -7.26 -3.11 -5.96
CA CYS A 201 -7.87 -2.13 -5.07
C CYS A 201 -9.13 -2.71 -4.39
N PRO A 202 -9.26 -2.64 -3.06
CA PRO A 202 -10.43 -3.09 -2.34
C PRO A 202 -11.72 -2.43 -2.83
N ASP A 203 -12.79 -3.23 -2.95
CA ASP A 203 -14.12 -2.70 -3.24
C ASP A 203 -14.59 -1.86 -2.04
N PRO A 204 -14.95 -0.58 -2.23
CA PRO A 204 -15.35 0.31 -1.14
C PRO A 204 -16.67 -0.10 -0.46
N SER A 205 -17.36 -1.10 -1.00
CA SER A 205 -18.64 -1.61 -0.51
C SER A 205 -18.48 -2.79 0.46
N VAL A 206 -17.27 -3.36 0.59
CA VAL A 206 -17.01 -4.55 1.43
C VAL A 206 -15.82 -4.35 2.36
N THR A 207 -15.80 -5.08 3.48
CA THR A 207 -14.66 -5.09 4.40
C THR A 207 -13.51 -5.90 3.82
N THR A 208 -12.33 -5.30 3.72
CA THR A 208 -11.12 -5.97 3.19
C THR A 208 -10.03 -6.00 4.27
N PRO A 209 -9.99 -7.04 5.13
CA PRO A 209 -9.03 -7.11 6.23
C PRO A 209 -7.62 -7.45 5.78
N GLN A 210 -7.48 -8.10 4.62
CA GLN A 210 -6.22 -8.34 3.94
C GLN A 210 -6.44 -7.98 2.47
N ARG A 211 -5.56 -7.14 1.91
CA ARG A 211 -5.62 -6.78 0.50
C ARG A 211 -5.14 -7.98 -0.33
N PRO A 212 -5.87 -8.36 -1.39
CA PRO A 212 -5.37 -9.36 -2.32
C PRO A 212 -4.16 -8.81 -3.07
N GLU A 213 -3.24 -9.70 -3.43
CA GLU A 213 -2.08 -9.38 -4.26
C GLU A 213 -2.00 -10.45 -5.34
N THR A 214 -2.45 -10.12 -6.54
CA THR A 214 -2.42 -11.02 -7.71
C THR A 214 -1.31 -10.58 -8.65
N THR A 215 -0.69 -11.51 -9.38
CA THR A 215 0.22 -11.16 -10.48
C THR A 215 -0.40 -11.65 -11.77
N THR A 216 -0.94 -10.73 -12.57
CA THR A 216 -1.64 -11.07 -13.81
C THR A 216 -1.05 -10.33 -15.01
N PRO A 217 -1.10 -10.91 -16.22
CA PRO A 217 -0.70 -10.21 -17.44
C PRO A 217 -1.46 -8.90 -17.68
N LEU A 218 -2.72 -8.82 -17.21
CA LEU A 218 -3.55 -7.62 -17.31
C LEU A 218 -2.93 -6.43 -16.56
N GLN A 219 -2.26 -6.66 -15.44
CA GLN A 219 -1.56 -5.61 -14.69
C GLN A 219 -0.39 -5.03 -15.48
N SER A 220 0.47 -5.88 -16.05
CA SER A 220 1.56 -5.41 -16.92
C SER A 220 1.02 -4.69 -18.15
N LEU A 221 -0.06 -5.19 -18.76
CA LEU A 221 -0.70 -4.54 -19.90
C LEU A 221 -1.36 -3.21 -19.51
N ALA A 222 -1.90 -3.07 -18.31
CA ALA A 222 -2.45 -1.82 -17.80
C ALA A 222 -1.34 -0.78 -17.62
N LEU A 223 -0.19 -1.13 -17.03
CA LEU A 223 0.94 -0.18 -16.92
C LEU A 223 1.47 0.22 -18.30
N MET A 224 1.51 -0.72 -19.24
CA MET A 224 1.85 -0.40 -20.63
C MET A 224 0.82 0.56 -21.22
N ASN A 225 -0.48 0.29 -21.15
CA ASN A 225 -1.45 0.94 -22.03
C ASN A 225 -2.32 2.00 -21.36
N ASN A 226 -2.05 2.37 -20.11
CA ASN A 226 -2.85 3.37 -19.41
C ASN A 226 -2.44 4.82 -19.79
N PRO A 227 -3.40 5.70 -20.11
CA PRO A 227 -3.12 7.12 -20.43
C PRO A 227 -2.31 7.87 -19.37
N LEU A 228 -2.53 7.59 -18.08
CA LEU A 228 -1.75 8.19 -17.00
C LEU A 228 -0.27 7.80 -17.12
N MET A 229 0.03 6.52 -17.38
CA MET A 229 1.40 6.05 -17.48
C MET A 229 2.13 6.66 -18.67
N PHE A 230 1.44 6.84 -19.80
CA PHE A 230 1.99 7.59 -20.94
C PHE A 230 2.32 9.04 -20.56
N GLN A 231 1.37 9.75 -19.95
CA GLN A 231 1.57 11.15 -19.56
C GLN A 231 2.71 11.33 -18.55
N MET A 232 2.84 10.42 -17.59
CA MET A 232 3.90 10.48 -16.58
C MET A 232 5.27 10.16 -17.22
N ALA A 233 5.33 9.16 -18.10
CA ALA A 233 6.56 8.84 -18.84
C ALA A 233 7.01 10.00 -19.74
N ASP A 234 6.09 10.63 -20.47
CA ASP A 234 6.39 11.78 -21.34
C ASP A 234 6.85 13.00 -20.52
N SER A 235 6.19 13.26 -19.39
CA SER A 235 6.54 14.38 -18.50
C SER A 235 7.94 14.19 -17.91
N PHE A 236 8.25 12.97 -17.48
CA PHE A 236 9.57 12.66 -16.92
C PHE A 236 10.67 12.68 -17.98
N ALA A 237 10.44 12.14 -19.17
CA ALA A 237 11.42 12.21 -20.26
C ALA A 237 11.81 13.65 -20.59
N LYS A 238 10.84 14.57 -20.67
CA LYS A 238 11.11 16.01 -20.86
C LYS A 238 11.89 16.62 -19.69
N HIS A 239 11.66 16.16 -18.47
CA HIS A 239 12.42 16.62 -17.30
C HIS A 239 13.89 16.20 -17.39
N VAL A 240 14.13 14.93 -17.70
CA VAL A 240 15.47 14.35 -17.84
C VAL A 240 16.24 14.98 -19.02
N GLU A 241 15.57 15.21 -20.16
CA GLU A 241 16.15 15.91 -21.32
C GLU A 241 16.59 17.33 -20.99
N ARG A 242 15.84 18.05 -20.14
CA ARG A 242 16.20 19.41 -19.72
C ARG A 242 17.40 19.43 -18.77
N GLN A 243 17.54 18.45 -17.90
CA GLN A 243 18.67 18.39 -16.95
C GLN A 243 19.97 17.97 -17.64
N HIS A 244 19.90 17.01 -18.56
CA HIS A 244 21.06 16.48 -19.28
C HIS A 244 20.85 16.57 -20.78
N ALA A 245 20.98 17.78 -21.33
CA ALA A 245 20.87 18.00 -22.76
C ALA A 245 21.96 17.20 -23.51
N SER A 246 21.53 16.37 -24.45
CA SER A 246 22.40 15.61 -25.37
C SER A 246 23.32 14.54 -24.77
N ASP A 247 23.22 14.23 -23.47
CA ASP A 247 23.95 13.12 -22.84
C ASP A 247 22.99 11.98 -22.45
N VAL A 248 22.76 11.05 -23.38
CA VAL A 248 21.88 9.89 -23.17
C VAL A 248 22.35 9.00 -22.01
N GLY A 249 23.66 8.94 -21.75
CA GLY A 249 24.20 8.16 -20.63
C GLY A 249 23.74 8.72 -19.30
N GLN A 250 23.92 10.02 -19.07
CA GLN A 250 23.48 10.70 -17.86
C GLN A 250 21.96 10.70 -17.72
N GLN A 251 21.23 10.84 -18.83
CA GLN A 251 19.76 10.72 -18.83
C GLN A 251 19.28 9.37 -18.32
N ILE A 252 19.90 8.28 -18.77
CA ILE A 252 19.57 6.92 -18.32
C ILE A 252 19.90 6.74 -16.83
N GLN A 253 21.06 7.23 -16.38
CA GLN A 253 21.46 7.14 -14.98
C GLN A 253 20.47 7.85 -14.07
N LEU A 254 20.13 9.11 -14.38
CA LEU A 254 19.14 9.87 -13.64
C LEU A 254 17.77 9.18 -13.61
N ALA A 255 17.34 8.62 -14.75
CA ALA A 255 16.06 7.95 -14.85
C ALA A 255 16.01 6.68 -13.98
N CYS A 256 17.06 5.87 -13.99
CA CYS A 256 17.18 4.69 -13.14
C CYS A 256 17.34 5.04 -11.65
N GLU A 257 18.11 6.07 -11.31
CA GLU A 257 18.24 6.53 -9.92
C GLU A 257 16.90 7.02 -9.38
N THR A 258 16.12 7.72 -10.19
CA THR A 258 14.78 8.21 -9.80
C THR A 258 13.77 7.06 -9.68
N ALA A 259 13.79 6.09 -10.59
CA ALA A 259 12.86 4.96 -10.58
C ALA A 259 13.20 3.90 -9.51
N TYR A 260 14.48 3.59 -9.33
CA TYR A 260 14.97 2.41 -8.61
C TYR A 260 15.80 2.75 -7.38
N ALA A 261 16.07 4.03 -7.11
CA ALA A 261 16.97 4.48 -6.05
C ALA A 261 18.39 3.89 -6.16
N ARG A 262 18.83 3.55 -7.38
CA ARG A 262 20.19 3.09 -7.70
C ARG A 262 20.58 3.48 -9.13
N PRO A 263 21.88 3.61 -9.44
CA PRO A 263 22.35 3.79 -10.80
C PRO A 263 22.13 2.53 -11.66
N ALA A 264 22.10 2.73 -12.97
CA ALA A 264 22.09 1.65 -13.95
C ALA A 264 23.49 1.04 -14.06
N GLY A 265 23.57 -0.29 -14.05
CA GLY A 265 24.81 -1.02 -14.31
C GLY A 265 25.32 -0.83 -15.75
N ALA A 266 26.54 -1.28 -16.05
CA ALA A 266 27.14 -1.13 -17.39
C ALA A 266 26.32 -1.82 -18.49
N GLU A 267 25.85 -3.05 -18.24
CA GLU A 267 25.01 -3.80 -19.18
C GLU A 267 23.64 -3.16 -19.37
N GLU A 268 23.00 -2.73 -18.27
CA GLU A 268 21.71 -2.02 -18.28
C GLU A 268 21.82 -0.72 -19.07
N THR A 269 22.90 0.04 -18.86
CA THR A 269 23.17 1.29 -19.57
C THR A 269 23.32 1.04 -21.07
N ALA A 270 24.11 0.04 -21.48
CA ALA A 270 24.31 -0.28 -22.89
C ALA A 270 23.01 -0.78 -23.57
N ALA A 271 22.15 -1.52 -22.86
CA ALA A 271 20.84 -1.91 -23.36
C ALA A 271 19.88 -0.72 -23.48
N ALA A 272 19.82 0.13 -22.44
CA ALA A 272 18.99 1.32 -22.39
C ALA A 272 19.39 2.34 -23.47
N GLN A 273 20.69 2.55 -23.72
CA GLN A 273 21.17 3.45 -24.78
C GLN A 273 20.67 3.02 -26.16
N ARG A 274 20.80 1.72 -26.49
CA ARG A 274 20.28 1.17 -27.74
C ARG A 274 18.76 1.34 -27.85
N PHE A 275 18.04 1.11 -26.75
CA PHE A 275 16.59 1.26 -26.71
C PHE A 275 16.16 2.73 -26.90
N VAL A 276 16.79 3.68 -26.20
CA VAL A 276 16.49 5.11 -26.29
C VAL A 276 16.81 5.64 -27.70
N GLN A 277 17.89 5.18 -28.33
CA GLN A 277 18.20 5.54 -29.72
C GLN A 277 17.12 5.08 -30.71
N GLN A 278 16.51 3.93 -30.47
CA GLN A 278 15.49 3.36 -31.37
C GLN A 278 14.08 3.89 -31.10
N PHE A 279 13.71 4.10 -29.82
CA PHE A 279 12.31 4.34 -29.41
C PHE A 279 12.12 5.64 -28.61
N GLY A 280 13.19 6.38 -28.32
CA GLY A 280 13.15 7.61 -27.55
C GLY A 280 13.10 7.41 -26.03
N LEU A 281 13.35 8.51 -25.31
CA LEU A 281 13.44 8.51 -23.85
C LEU A 281 12.09 8.28 -23.16
N ALA A 282 11.00 8.81 -23.73
CA ALA A 282 9.64 8.57 -23.22
C ALA A 282 9.27 7.08 -23.17
N SER A 283 9.60 6.34 -24.23
CA SER A 283 9.42 4.89 -24.28
C SER A 283 10.25 4.18 -23.20
N PHE A 284 11.47 4.65 -22.94
CA PHE A 284 12.31 4.09 -21.87
C PHE A 284 11.71 4.35 -20.49
N CYS A 285 11.23 5.56 -20.21
CA CYS A 285 10.56 5.90 -18.96
C CYS A 285 9.33 5.02 -18.72
N ARG A 286 8.57 4.69 -19.78
CA ARG A 286 7.45 3.75 -19.71
C ARG A 286 7.90 2.31 -19.38
N VAL A 287 9.05 1.87 -19.87
CA VAL A 287 9.64 0.57 -19.48
C VAL A 287 9.99 0.58 -17.98
N LEU A 288 10.56 1.67 -17.47
CA LEU A 288 10.89 1.80 -16.05
C LEU A 288 9.62 1.66 -15.17
N LEU A 289 8.55 2.38 -15.51
CA LEU A 289 7.26 2.33 -14.80
C LEU A 289 6.60 0.94 -14.80
N ASN A 290 6.92 0.08 -15.77
CA ASN A 290 6.39 -1.29 -15.88
C ASN A 290 7.37 -2.38 -15.43
N SER A 291 8.45 -2.00 -14.74
CA SER A 291 9.44 -2.95 -14.25
C SER A 291 9.08 -3.47 -12.87
N ASN A 292 9.50 -4.71 -12.55
CA ASN A 292 9.36 -5.25 -11.21
C ASN A 292 10.12 -4.43 -10.15
N GLU A 293 11.21 -3.77 -10.54
CA GLU A 293 11.99 -2.96 -9.60
C GLU A 293 11.27 -1.66 -9.21
N PHE A 294 10.42 -1.13 -10.09
CA PHE A 294 9.54 0.00 -9.76
C PHE A 294 8.35 -0.44 -8.88
N LEU A 295 7.82 -1.65 -9.10
CA LEU A 295 6.58 -2.10 -8.47
C LEU A 295 6.76 -2.77 -7.10
N TYR A 296 7.96 -3.23 -6.77
CA TYR A 296 8.20 -4.01 -5.55
C TYR A 296 9.21 -3.34 -4.62
N VAL A 297 8.85 -3.25 -3.34
CA VAL A 297 9.75 -2.84 -2.26
C VAL A 297 10.45 -4.08 -1.72
N ARG A 298 11.78 -4.03 -1.65
CA ARG A 298 12.65 -5.14 -1.22
C ARG A 298 13.45 -4.81 0.03
#